data_AF-A0A7U9NLK8-F1
#
_entry.id   AF-A0A7U9NLK8-F1
#
_cell.length_a   1.000
_cell.length_b   1.000
_cell.length_c   1.000
_cell.angle_alpha   90.00
_cell.angle_beta   90.00
_cell.angle_gamma   90.00
#
_symmetry.space_group_name_H-M   'P 1'
#
loop_
_entity.id
_entity.type
_entity.pdbx_description
1 polymer ?
#
loop_
_entity_poly.entity_id
_entity_poly.type
_entity_poly.pdbx_seq_one_letter_code
_entity_poly.pdbx_strand_id
1 'polypeptide(L)'
;MREKKIYNVVSFSGGKDSTAMLLKMLEKGMQVDCILFCDTGLEFPEMYRHIEKVGLDVGIPVTTVKADATFEHLMLEGVKKRKEGSLIVQKYGADIQGYGWPGPKLRWCTKMLKDIPRERYLSRLREEYEVIEYVGLAADEEYRMQRRQNQRECCRHPLMEWGMTEADCLAYCYEKGYDWGGLYQHFKRVSCWCCPLQSLDELRQLYRHFPFLWQKLREWDGRTWRKFRKDYSVRELEIRFDFEDECREKGMPVKGKAFFFNFRKRLEGMDMDNRMQMVGIEKLVPYVNNARTHSAAQISKLRASIREFGFINPVIIDGDYGIIAGHGRVVAAQEEGLAEVPCVLVDHLTEAQKKAYILADNRYAQDAGWDEEMLRIEIEGLQGMDFDVSLTGFRGDEITDLFALKDDGVDDPTGNNKEFGEEEFGEEEFEHECPRCGFHFNGSGRNSGGVSREADDDGEE
;
A
#
# COMPACT_ATOMS: atom_id res chain seq x y z
N MET A 1 -12.68 -7.23 56.82
CA MET A 1 -11.88 -7.17 55.57
C MET A 1 -10.63 -6.38 55.89
N ARG A 2 -9.43 -6.81 55.46
CA ARG A 2 -8.22 -5.99 55.62
C ARG A 2 -8.37 -4.76 54.72
N GLU A 3 -8.13 -3.59 55.28
CA GLU A 3 -8.10 -2.34 54.52
C GLU A 3 -6.99 -2.43 53.47
N LYS A 4 -7.35 -2.22 52.20
CA LYS A 4 -6.39 -2.34 51.09
C LYS A 4 -5.50 -1.11 51.08
N LYS A 5 -4.22 -1.29 50.78
CA LYS A 5 -3.32 -0.15 50.55
C LYS A 5 -3.72 0.57 49.26
N ILE A 6 -3.60 1.88 49.26
CA ILE A 6 -3.81 2.72 48.07
C ILE A 6 -2.69 2.45 47.06
N TYR A 7 -3.05 2.33 45.78
CA TYR A 7 -2.12 2.16 44.67
C TYR A 7 -2.45 3.17 43.56
N ASN A 8 -1.53 4.09 43.31
CA ASN A 8 -1.69 5.26 42.44
C ASN A 8 -1.21 4.96 41.03
N VAL A 9 -2.15 4.83 40.10
CA VAL A 9 -1.91 4.54 38.69
C VAL A 9 -2.08 5.81 37.86
N VAL A 10 -1.02 6.23 37.18
CA VAL A 10 -1.06 7.29 36.18
C VAL A 10 -1.47 6.67 34.84
N SER A 11 -2.64 7.04 34.32
CA SER A 11 -3.06 6.67 32.95
C SER A 11 -2.27 7.50 31.94
N PHE A 12 -1.18 6.93 31.45
CA PHE A 12 -0.18 7.63 30.65
C PHE A 12 -0.36 7.34 29.16
N SER A 13 -0.72 8.36 28.38
CA SER A 13 -0.85 8.23 26.92
C SER A 13 0.41 8.62 26.15
N GLY A 14 1.39 9.23 26.82
CA GLY A 14 2.56 9.85 26.22
C GLY A 14 2.31 11.26 25.66
N GLY A 15 1.05 11.66 25.45
CA GLY A 15 0.72 13.01 24.98
C GLY A 15 1.06 14.11 26.00
N LYS A 16 0.99 15.36 25.55
CA LYS A 16 1.25 16.58 26.33
C LYS A 16 0.56 16.61 27.69
N ASP A 17 -0.73 16.27 27.76
CA ASP A 17 -1.52 16.40 28.99
C ASP A 17 -1.10 15.33 30.03
N SER A 18 -1.01 14.07 29.62
CA SER A 18 -0.61 13.00 30.54
C SER A 18 0.86 13.12 30.97
N THR A 19 1.73 13.65 30.11
CA THR A 19 3.13 13.98 30.46
C THR A 19 3.20 15.12 31.46
N ALA A 20 2.52 16.24 31.20
CA ALA A 20 2.48 17.37 32.13
C ALA A 20 1.93 16.95 33.49
N MET A 21 0.85 16.16 33.51
CA MET A 21 0.25 15.64 34.73
C MET A 21 1.24 14.83 35.54
N LEU A 22 1.90 13.82 34.93
CA LEU A 22 2.87 12.97 35.61
C LEU A 22 4.01 13.78 36.22
N LEU A 23 4.63 14.65 35.42
CA LEU A 23 5.76 15.47 35.87
C LEU A 23 5.35 16.38 37.04
N LYS A 24 4.17 17.01 36.95
CA LYS A 24 3.67 17.91 37.99
C LYS A 24 3.24 17.17 39.26
N MET A 25 2.72 15.94 39.14
CA MET A 25 2.46 15.06 40.28
C MET A 25 3.75 14.79 41.05
N LEU A 26 4.82 14.42 40.35
CA LEU A 26 6.13 14.14 40.95
C LEU A 26 6.74 15.40 41.60
N GLU A 27 6.66 16.56 40.94
CA GLU A 27 7.10 17.84 41.53
C GLU A 27 6.38 18.18 42.84
N LYS A 28 5.10 17.83 42.94
CA LYS A 28 4.27 18.05 44.12
C LYS A 28 4.46 16.97 45.19
N GLY A 29 5.38 16.01 44.99
CA GLY A 29 5.62 14.91 45.92
C GLY A 29 4.46 13.92 46.02
N MET A 30 3.60 13.84 44.99
CA MET A 30 2.51 12.87 44.96
C MET A 30 3.07 11.47 44.68
N GLN A 31 2.48 10.47 45.34
CA GLN A 31 2.85 9.08 45.13
C GLN A 31 2.40 8.60 43.73
N VAL A 32 3.32 8.00 42.99
CA VAL A 32 3.08 7.34 41.70
C VAL A 32 3.61 5.92 41.81
N ASP A 33 2.70 4.94 41.86
CA ASP A 33 3.06 3.54 42.01
C ASP A 33 3.19 2.82 40.65
N CYS A 34 2.48 3.32 39.63
CA CYS A 34 2.49 2.76 38.28
C CYS A 34 2.24 3.84 37.22
N ILE A 35 3.09 3.89 36.21
CA ILE A 35 2.83 4.61 34.96
C ILE A 35 2.27 3.60 33.96
N LEU A 36 0.97 3.63 33.70
CA LEU A 36 0.29 2.65 32.85
C LEU A 36 0.09 3.21 31.44
N PHE A 37 0.81 2.64 30.48
CA PHE A 37 0.65 2.92 29.05
C PHE A 37 -0.09 1.77 28.36
N CYS A 38 -1.09 2.11 27.55
CA CYS A 38 -1.82 1.13 26.75
C CYS A 38 -1.40 1.22 25.29
N ASP A 39 -0.54 0.28 24.88
CA ASP A 39 0.02 0.24 23.53
C ASP A 39 -0.99 -0.32 22.54
N THR A 40 -1.38 0.53 21.57
CA THR A 40 -2.24 0.12 20.46
C THR A 40 -1.46 -0.40 19.24
N GLY A 41 -0.15 -0.22 19.22
CA GLY A 41 0.70 -0.44 18.05
C GLY A 41 0.58 0.65 16.98
N LEU A 42 -0.06 1.78 17.30
CA LEU A 42 -0.45 2.81 16.34
C LEU A 42 0.02 4.22 16.74
N GLU A 43 0.85 4.36 17.77
CA GLU A 43 1.42 5.66 18.08
C GLU A 43 2.52 6.02 17.07
N PHE A 44 2.87 7.29 16.96
CA PHE A 44 3.99 7.71 16.13
C PHE A 44 5.31 7.18 16.69
N PRO A 45 6.33 6.89 15.86
CA PRO A 45 7.64 6.47 16.34
C PRO A 45 8.27 7.42 17.37
N GLU A 46 8.13 8.74 17.19
CA GLU A 46 8.60 9.75 18.13
C GLU A 46 7.83 9.71 19.45
N MET A 47 6.54 9.33 19.43
CA MET A 47 5.74 9.16 20.64
C MET A 47 6.23 7.96 21.47
N TYR A 48 6.59 6.84 20.82
CA TYR A 48 7.20 5.71 21.52
C TYR A 48 8.53 6.08 22.17
N ARG A 49 9.41 6.80 21.45
CA ARG A 49 10.67 7.33 21.99
C ARG A 49 10.44 8.26 23.18
N HIS A 50 9.42 9.12 23.10
CA HIS A 50 9.05 10.01 24.19
C HIS A 50 8.58 9.25 25.44
N ILE A 51 7.71 8.25 25.28
CA ILE A 51 7.20 7.44 26.40
C ILE A 51 8.34 6.75 27.15
N GLU A 52 9.29 6.17 26.41
CA GLU A 52 10.48 5.54 26.97
C GLU A 52 11.36 6.57 27.71
N LYS A 53 11.63 7.71 27.07
CA LYS A 53 12.40 8.81 27.67
C LYS A 53 11.79 9.29 28.99
N VAL A 54 10.48 9.50 29.05
CA VAL A 54 9.80 9.92 30.29
C VAL A 54 10.00 8.90 31.40
N GLY A 55 9.85 7.60 31.12
CA GLY A 55 10.07 6.55 32.13
C GLY A 55 11.49 6.53 32.68
N LEU A 56 12.48 6.74 31.81
CA LEU A 56 13.89 6.84 32.20
C LEU A 56 14.15 8.10 33.05
N ASP A 57 13.68 9.26 32.60
CA ASP A 57 13.92 10.55 33.25
C ASP A 57 13.33 10.61 34.67
N VAL A 58 12.14 10.02 34.88
CA VAL A 58 11.47 10.03 36.18
C VAL A 58 11.88 8.87 37.09
N GLY A 59 12.65 7.91 36.57
CA GLY A 59 13.08 6.72 37.33
C GLY A 59 11.96 5.73 37.68
N ILE A 60 10.82 5.79 36.98
CA ILE A 60 9.68 4.89 37.16
C ILE A 60 9.41 4.17 35.81
N PRO A 61 9.59 2.85 35.73
CA PRO A 61 9.33 2.11 34.50
C PRO A 61 7.88 2.25 34.03
N VAL A 62 7.69 2.46 32.72
CA VAL A 62 6.36 2.49 32.10
C VAL A 62 5.84 1.06 31.97
N THR A 63 4.77 0.75 32.68
CA THR A 63 4.05 -0.52 32.54
C THR A 63 3.22 -0.48 31.27
N THR A 64 3.59 -1.30 30.29
CA THR A 64 2.89 -1.36 28.99
C THR A 64 1.92 -2.53 28.96
N VAL A 65 0.66 -2.27 28.62
CA VAL A 65 -0.37 -3.29 28.36
C VAL A 65 -0.82 -3.23 26.92
N LYS A 66 -1.03 -4.40 26.31
CA LYS A 66 -1.35 -4.54 24.89
C LYS A 66 -2.42 -5.60 24.68
N ALA A 67 -3.18 -5.47 23.59
CA ALA A 67 -4.10 -6.52 23.16
C ALA A 67 -3.35 -7.71 22.56
N ASP A 68 -3.94 -8.89 22.67
CA ASP A 68 -3.36 -10.12 22.11
C ASP A 68 -3.27 -10.05 20.57
N ALA A 69 -4.20 -9.34 19.94
CA ALA A 69 -4.25 -9.12 18.50
C ALA A 69 -3.87 -7.69 18.11
N THR A 70 -3.16 -7.54 16.99
CA THR A 70 -2.79 -6.23 16.43
C THR A 70 -3.99 -5.51 15.82
N PHE A 71 -3.88 -4.19 15.65
CA PHE A 71 -4.90 -3.42 14.93
C PHE A 71 -5.12 -3.95 13.51
N GLU A 72 -4.04 -4.25 12.78
CA GLU A 72 -4.10 -4.76 11.41
C GLU A 72 -4.87 -6.08 11.33
N HIS A 73 -4.52 -7.05 12.17
CA HIS A 73 -5.20 -8.34 12.21
C HIS A 73 -6.70 -8.16 12.51
N LEU A 74 -7.05 -7.37 13.54
CA LEU A 74 -8.46 -7.10 13.85
C LEU A 74 -9.18 -6.37 12.71
N MET A 75 -8.51 -5.41 12.07
CA MET A 75 -9.09 -4.60 11.00
C MET A 75 -9.37 -5.42 9.74
N LEU A 76 -8.44 -6.29 9.33
CA LEU A 76 -8.45 -6.96 8.04
C LEU A 76 -8.95 -8.41 8.12
N GLU A 77 -8.49 -9.17 9.12
CA GLU A 77 -8.64 -10.64 9.16
C GLU A 77 -9.60 -11.09 10.26
N GLY A 78 -9.83 -10.26 11.28
CA GLY A 78 -10.59 -10.63 12.47
C GLY A 78 -11.97 -11.21 12.15
N VAL A 79 -12.17 -12.50 12.45
CA VAL A 79 -13.43 -13.20 12.18
C VAL A 79 -14.52 -12.65 13.09
N LYS A 80 -15.56 -12.06 12.48
CA LYS A 80 -16.67 -11.48 13.22
C LYS A 80 -17.99 -12.10 12.78
N LYS A 81 -18.68 -12.74 13.71
CA LYS A 81 -20.07 -13.14 13.51
C LYS A 81 -20.94 -11.88 13.42
N ARG A 82 -21.45 -11.59 12.22
CA ARG A 82 -22.37 -10.47 12.00
C ARG A 82 -23.80 -10.99 12.02
N LYS A 83 -24.70 -10.22 12.64
CA LYS A 83 -26.12 -10.56 12.66
C LYS A 83 -26.67 -10.46 11.23
N GLU A 84 -27.37 -11.50 10.81
CA GLU A 84 -28.13 -11.53 9.56
C GLU A 84 -29.13 -10.36 9.51
N GLY A 85 -29.24 -9.71 8.36
CA GLY A 85 -30.06 -8.50 8.19
C GLY A 85 -29.51 -7.22 8.84
N SER A 86 -28.30 -7.24 9.41
CA SER A 86 -27.66 -5.99 9.86
C SER A 86 -27.31 -5.08 8.66
N LEU A 87 -27.32 -3.76 8.86
CA LEU A 87 -26.97 -2.78 7.81
C LEU A 87 -25.61 -3.05 7.15
N ILE A 88 -24.66 -3.62 7.90
CA ILE A 88 -23.33 -3.98 7.37
C ILE A 88 -23.46 -5.17 6.42
N VAL A 89 -24.18 -6.22 6.80
CA VAL A 89 -24.42 -7.40 5.95
C VAL A 89 -25.24 -7.02 4.72
N GLN A 90 -26.26 -6.17 4.87
CA GLN A 90 -27.05 -5.66 3.75
C GLN A 90 -26.22 -4.85 2.76
N LYS A 91 -25.23 -4.08 3.24
CA LYS A 91 -24.42 -3.19 2.40
C LYS A 91 -23.21 -3.88 1.77
N TYR A 92 -22.55 -4.77 2.49
CA TYR A 92 -21.25 -5.32 2.09
C TYR A 92 -21.23 -6.85 2.00
N GLY A 93 -22.32 -7.54 2.35
CA GLY A 93 -22.37 -9.00 2.39
C GLY A 93 -21.98 -9.59 3.75
N ALA A 94 -22.27 -10.89 3.93
CA ALA A 94 -21.98 -11.61 5.16
C ALA A 94 -20.49 -11.98 5.28
N ASP A 95 -19.82 -12.19 4.15
CA ASP A 95 -18.49 -12.82 4.06
C ASP A 95 -17.31 -11.86 4.23
N ILE A 96 -17.56 -10.59 4.54
CA ILE A 96 -16.49 -9.60 4.72
C ILE A 96 -15.65 -9.92 5.97
N GLN A 97 -14.33 -9.81 5.86
CA GLN A 97 -13.42 -10.07 6.98
C GLN A 97 -13.10 -8.80 7.77
N GLY A 98 -12.75 -8.95 9.04
CA GLY A 98 -12.26 -7.86 9.88
C GLY A 98 -13.28 -6.79 10.26
N TYR A 99 -12.88 -5.91 11.17
CA TYR A 99 -13.71 -4.79 11.63
C TYR A 99 -13.79 -3.63 10.63
N GLY A 100 -12.83 -3.54 9.70
CA GLY A 100 -12.60 -2.37 8.86
C GLY A 100 -12.35 -1.09 9.67
N TRP A 101 -12.34 0.05 8.99
CA TRP A 101 -12.04 1.33 9.65
C TRP A 101 -13.04 1.68 10.76
N PRO A 102 -12.56 2.13 11.95
CA PRO A 102 -13.42 2.60 13.01
C PRO A 102 -14.13 3.89 12.58
N GLY A 103 -15.35 4.10 13.08
CA GLY A 103 -16.13 5.30 12.82
C GLY A 103 -16.63 5.96 14.09
N PRO A 104 -17.27 7.15 14.00
CA PRO A 104 -17.74 7.88 15.17
C PRO A 104 -18.66 7.06 16.09
N LYS A 105 -19.47 6.18 15.48
CA LYS A 105 -20.43 5.30 16.17
C LYS A 105 -19.85 3.94 16.57
N LEU A 106 -18.77 3.48 15.94
CA LEU A 106 -18.17 2.17 16.18
C LEU A 106 -16.66 2.31 16.28
N ARG A 107 -16.20 2.63 17.51
CA ARG A 107 -14.78 2.75 17.88
C ARG A 107 -14.29 1.45 18.48
N TRP A 108 -14.30 0.38 17.67
CA TRP A 108 -13.89 -0.95 18.13
C TRP A 108 -12.46 -0.96 18.66
N CYS A 109 -11.56 -0.14 18.09
CA CYS A 109 -10.18 -0.02 18.53
C CYS A 109 -10.06 0.49 19.98
N THR A 110 -10.93 1.39 20.44
CA THR A 110 -10.95 1.83 21.84
C THR A 110 -11.23 0.65 22.77
N LYS A 111 -12.26 -0.14 22.48
CA LYS A 111 -12.61 -1.30 23.31
C LYS A 111 -11.54 -2.38 23.26
N MET A 112 -11.15 -2.80 22.06
CA MET A 112 -10.31 -3.96 21.83
C MET A 112 -8.84 -3.70 22.19
N LEU A 113 -8.34 -2.51 21.86
CA LEU A 113 -6.92 -2.20 22.02
C LEU A 113 -6.62 -1.36 23.26
N LYS A 114 -7.62 -0.67 23.86
CA LYS A 114 -7.42 0.15 25.06
C LYS A 114 -8.14 -0.39 26.28
N ASP A 115 -9.46 -0.51 26.22
CA ASP A 115 -10.27 -0.81 27.41
C ASP A 115 -10.02 -2.23 27.92
N ILE A 116 -10.02 -3.24 27.05
CA ILE A 116 -9.84 -4.65 27.44
C ILE A 116 -8.44 -4.91 28.03
N PRO A 117 -7.32 -4.52 27.38
CA PRO A 117 -5.99 -4.75 27.96
C PRO A 117 -5.79 -4.02 29.29
N ARG A 118 -6.23 -2.76 29.37
CA ARG A 118 -6.19 -1.96 30.61
C ARG A 118 -6.99 -2.62 31.72
N GLU A 119 -8.23 -3.00 31.46
CA GLU A 119 -9.10 -3.59 32.48
C GLU A 119 -8.58 -4.95 32.96
N ARG A 120 -8.04 -5.78 32.05
CA ARG A 120 -7.40 -7.06 32.41
C ARG A 120 -6.24 -6.89 33.40
N TYR A 121 -5.47 -5.81 33.27
CA TYR A 121 -4.38 -5.48 34.18
C TYR A 121 -4.89 -4.91 35.50
N LEU A 122 -5.76 -3.90 35.43
CA LEU A 122 -6.27 -3.22 36.63
C LEU A 122 -7.17 -4.10 37.51
N SER A 123 -7.90 -5.05 36.93
CA SER A 123 -8.75 -5.96 37.70
C SER A 123 -7.94 -6.79 38.69
N ARG A 124 -6.76 -7.26 38.27
CA ARG A 124 -5.83 -8.03 39.12
C ARG A 124 -5.27 -7.16 40.23
N LEU A 125 -4.85 -5.93 39.91
CA LEU A 125 -4.39 -4.99 40.94
C LEU A 125 -5.47 -4.69 41.98
N ARG A 126 -6.73 -4.57 41.56
CA ARG A 126 -7.86 -4.34 42.47
C ARG A 126 -8.15 -5.52 43.39
N GLU A 127 -7.60 -6.72 43.17
CA GLU A 127 -7.72 -7.83 44.12
C GLU A 127 -6.91 -7.55 45.40
N GLU A 128 -5.77 -6.88 45.26
CA GLU A 128 -4.81 -6.60 46.34
C GLU A 128 -4.88 -5.16 46.87
N TYR A 129 -5.17 -4.19 46.00
CA TYR A 129 -5.06 -2.76 46.29
C TYR A 129 -6.37 -1.99 46.10
N GLU A 130 -6.46 -0.84 46.75
CA GLU A 130 -7.40 0.20 46.38
C GLU A 130 -6.77 1.07 45.30
N VAL A 131 -7.18 0.87 44.05
CA VAL A 131 -6.55 1.52 42.90
C VAL A 131 -7.16 2.89 42.65
N ILE A 132 -6.32 3.93 42.66
CA ILE A 132 -6.65 5.29 42.24
C ILE A 132 -6.03 5.54 40.87
N GLU A 133 -6.82 6.04 39.92
CA GLU A 133 -6.41 6.31 38.55
C GLU A 133 -6.35 7.81 38.28
N TYR A 134 -5.18 8.33 37.92
CA TYR A 134 -4.99 9.71 37.50
C TYR A 134 -5.09 9.82 35.99
N VAL A 135 -5.95 10.71 35.49
CA VAL A 135 -6.23 10.89 34.06
C VAL A 135 -5.88 12.33 33.66
N GLY A 136 -5.04 12.47 32.64
CA GLY A 136 -4.62 13.76 32.09
C GLY A 136 -5.74 14.41 31.29
N LEU A 137 -6.69 15.04 31.97
CA LEU A 137 -7.75 15.85 31.37
C LEU A 137 -7.48 17.32 31.68
N ALA A 138 -7.19 18.11 30.65
CA ALA A 138 -6.85 19.53 30.80
C ALA A 138 -8.07 20.37 31.21
N ALA A 139 -7.83 21.52 31.86
CA ALA A 139 -8.85 22.41 32.44
C ALA A 139 -9.88 22.91 31.41
N ASP A 140 -9.47 23.13 30.17
CA ASP A 140 -10.31 23.56 29.04
C ASP A 140 -11.09 22.40 28.39
N GLU A 141 -10.95 21.17 28.89
CA GLU A 141 -11.74 20.01 28.48
C GLU A 141 -12.88 19.66 29.46
N GLU A 142 -13.35 20.62 30.26
CA GLU A 142 -14.36 20.41 31.32
C GLU A 142 -15.61 19.64 30.88
N TYR A 143 -16.09 19.86 29.65
CA TYR A 143 -17.23 19.14 29.08
C TYR A 143 -17.07 17.61 29.09
N ARG A 144 -15.82 17.10 29.14
CA ARG A 144 -15.51 15.67 29.22
C ARG A 144 -15.75 15.11 30.63
N MET A 145 -15.87 15.92 31.67
CA MET A 145 -16.21 15.48 33.04
C MET A 145 -17.60 14.87 33.15
N GLN A 146 -18.51 15.21 32.22
CA GLN A 146 -19.84 14.62 32.15
C GLN A 146 -19.85 13.16 31.69
N ARG A 147 -18.70 12.64 31.20
CA ARG A 147 -18.59 11.25 30.77
C ARG A 147 -18.50 10.34 31.99
N ARG A 148 -19.35 9.31 32.03
CA ARG A 148 -19.40 8.29 33.10
C ARG A 148 -18.03 7.78 33.55
N GLN A 149 -17.10 7.55 32.61
CA GLN A 149 -15.76 7.04 32.92
C GLN A 149 -14.90 8.00 33.76
N ASN A 150 -15.16 9.31 33.65
CA ASN A 150 -14.44 10.37 34.37
C ASN A 150 -15.07 10.65 35.75
N GLN A 151 -16.28 10.15 36.01
CA GLN A 151 -17.01 10.31 37.27
C GLN A 151 -16.84 9.12 38.22
N ARG A 152 -15.99 8.14 37.87
CA ARG A 152 -15.72 7.01 38.74
C ARG A 152 -15.01 7.50 40.00
N GLU A 153 -15.40 6.96 41.15
CA GLU A 153 -14.83 7.33 42.45
C GLU A 153 -13.32 7.09 42.54
N CYS A 154 -12.78 6.12 41.81
CA CYS A 154 -11.34 5.88 41.74
C CYS A 154 -10.58 6.84 40.81
N CYS A 155 -11.27 7.69 40.04
CA CYS A 155 -10.65 8.55 39.02
C CYS A 155 -10.32 9.92 39.59
N ARG A 156 -9.15 10.47 39.27
CA ARG A 156 -8.69 11.82 39.66
C ARG A 156 -8.22 12.58 38.43
N HIS A 157 -8.42 13.90 38.43
CA HIS A 157 -8.10 14.78 37.29
C HIS A 157 -7.26 15.98 37.75
N PRO A 158 -5.98 15.79 38.13
CA PRO A 158 -5.17 16.84 38.76
C PRO A 158 -5.00 18.10 37.91
N LEU A 159 -4.90 17.96 36.59
CA LEU A 159 -4.75 19.13 35.70
C LEU A 159 -5.95 20.07 35.77
N MET A 160 -7.17 19.54 35.91
CA MET A 160 -8.38 20.34 36.15
C MET A 160 -8.26 21.08 37.49
N GLU A 161 -7.83 20.38 38.54
CA GLU A 161 -7.67 20.95 39.89
C GLU A 161 -6.58 22.04 39.93
N TRP A 162 -5.55 21.92 39.08
CA TRP A 162 -4.48 22.91 38.95
C TRP A 162 -4.78 24.00 37.90
N GLY A 163 -5.92 23.93 37.20
CA GLY A 163 -6.28 24.90 36.17
C GLY A 163 -5.37 24.91 34.95
N MET A 164 -4.69 23.80 34.64
CA MET A 164 -3.77 23.71 33.49
C MET A 164 -4.52 23.38 32.21
N THR A 165 -4.48 24.27 31.22
CA THR A 165 -5.06 24.06 29.88
C THR A 165 -4.18 23.15 29.00
N GLU A 166 -4.70 22.69 27.86
CA GLU A 166 -3.90 21.94 26.86
C GLU A 166 -2.65 22.73 26.42
N ALA A 167 -2.75 24.06 26.33
CA ALA A 167 -1.64 24.93 25.96
C ALA A 167 -0.59 25.02 27.08
N ASP A 168 -1.04 25.16 28.34
CA ASP A 168 -0.14 25.17 29.50
C ASP A 168 0.58 23.84 29.65
N CYS A 169 -0.11 22.72 29.41
CA CYS A 169 0.48 21.39 29.45
C CYS A 169 1.59 21.24 28.40
N LEU A 170 1.36 21.72 27.18
CA LEU A 170 2.39 21.68 26.12
C LEU A 170 3.60 22.56 26.47
N ALA A 171 3.35 23.81 26.88
CA ALA A 171 4.40 24.75 27.24
C ALA A 171 5.25 24.21 28.40
N TYR A 172 4.60 23.68 29.43
CA TYR A 172 5.27 23.06 30.57
C TYR A 172 6.12 21.85 30.17
N CYS A 173 5.66 21.02 29.24
CA CYS A 173 6.48 19.91 28.75
C CYS A 173 7.70 20.39 27.95
N TYR A 174 7.56 21.44 27.15
CA TYR A 174 8.69 22.05 26.45
C TYR A 174 9.73 22.63 27.41
N GLU A 175 9.30 23.31 28.48
CA GLU A 175 10.18 23.80 29.55
C GLU A 175 10.96 22.66 30.22
N LYS A 176 10.37 21.46 30.28
CA LYS A 176 11.00 20.24 30.81
C LYS A 176 11.85 19.48 29.79
N GLY A 177 11.99 20.01 28.57
CA GLY A 177 12.85 19.44 27.53
C GLY A 177 12.21 18.27 26.76
N TYR A 178 10.88 18.21 26.68
CA TYR A 178 10.15 17.23 25.87
C TYR A 178 9.57 17.88 24.61
N ASP A 179 9.94 17.36 23.44
CA ASP A 179 9.54 17.94 22.15
C ASP A 179 8.82 16.99 21.19
N TRP A 180 8.72 15.69 21.56
CA TRP A 180 8.15 14.63 20.73
C TRP A 180 8.72 14.59 19.30
N GLY A 181 9.99 14.97 19.11
CA GLY A 181 10.58 15.06 17.77
C GLY A 181 9.82 16.02 16.84
N GLY A 182 9.17 17.05 17.39
CA GLY A 182 8.43 18.05 16.63
C GLY A 182 6.99 17.67 16.28
N LEU A 183 6.45 16.55 16.77
CA LEU A 183 5.08 16.14 16.42
C LEU A 183 4.01 17.21 16.70
N TYR A 184 4.13 17.97 17.79
CA TYR A 184 3.19 19.05 18.11
C TYR A 184 3.33 20.31 17.23
N GLN A 185 4.34 20.39 16.36
CA GLN A 185 4.43 21.42 15.32
C GLN A 185 3.47 21.11 14.15
N HIS A 186 3.14 19.83 13.96
CA HIS A 186 2.27 19.34 12.89
C HIS A 186 0.86 18.99 13.37
N PHE A 187 0.73 18.47 14.60
CA PHE A 187 -0.52 17.92 15.10
C PHE A 187 -0.99 18.63 16.38
N LYS A 188 -2.29 18.92 16.47
CA LYS A 188 -2.90 19.40 17.71
C LYS A 188 -3.06 18.27 18.72
N ARG A 189 -3.42 17.08 18.22
CA ARG A 189 -3.50 15.85 19.02
C ARG A 189 -2.69 14.73 18.41
N VAL A 190 -1.56 14.48 19.05
CA VAL A 190 -0.72 13.32 18.79
C VAL A 190 -1.31 12.10 19.50
N SER A 191 -1.89 11.21 18.71
CA SER A 191 -2.44 9.92 19.16
C SER A 191 -2.20 8.89 18.05
N CYS A 192 -3.14 8.00 17.77
CA CYS A 192 -2.95 7.04 16.71
C CYS A 192 -2.87 7.71 15.32
N TRP A 193 -1.79 7.44 14.60
CA TRP A 193 -1.48 8.07 13.30
C TRP A 193 -2.51 7.73 12.22
N CYS A 194 -3.19 6.57 12.33
CA CYS A 194 -4.13 6.08 11.32
C CYS A 194 -5.61 6.36 11.62
N CYS A 195 -5.94 7.35 12.47
CA CYS A 195 -7.32 7.54 12.92
C CYS A 195 -8.18 8.22 11.85
N PRO A 196 -9.28 7.59 11.37
CA PRO A 196 -10.20 8.22 10.42
C PRO A 196 -10.88 9.48 10.93
N LEU A 197 -10.85 9.72 12.25
CA LEU A 197 -11.48 10.87 12.90
C LEU A 197 -10.55 12.09 13.00
N GLN A 198 -9.32 11.98 12.50
CA GLN A 198 -8.44 13.15 12.37
C GLN A 198 -9.05 14.21 11.46
N SER A 199 -8.65 15.46 11.68
CA SER A 199 -9.04 16.54 10.77
C SER A 199 -8.38 16.35 9.40
N LEU A 200 -8.95 16.95 8.34
CA LEU A 200 -8.28 16.96 7.03
C LEU A 200 -6.93 17.69 7.08
N ASP A 201 -6.76 18.58 8.06
CA ASP A 201 -5.51 19.30 8.27
C ASP A 201 -4.41 18.39 8.79
N GLU A 202 -4.68 17.64 9.85
CA GLU A 202 -3.77 16.64 10.40
C GLU A 202 -3.49 15.52 9.39
N LEU A 203 -4.48 15.10 8.60
CA LEU A 203 -4.25 14.13 7.52
C LEU A 203 -3.35 14.69 6.41
N ARG A 204 -3.44 15.99 6.09
CA ARG A 204 -2.48 16.65 5.19
C ARG A 204 -1.08 16.63 5.77
N GLN A 205 -0.93 16.93 7.06
CA GLN A 205 0.36 16.87 7.74
C GLN A 205 0.95 15.46 7.72
N LEU A 206 0.12 14.43 7.97
CA LEU A 206 0.52 13.03 7.85
C LEU A 206 0.99 12.69 6.43
N TYR A 207 0.25 13.11 5.41
CA TYR A 207 0.59 12.86 4.00
C TYR A 207 1.92 13.50 3.60
N ARG A 208 2.17 14.75 4.02
CA ARG A 208 3.35 15.52 3.60
C ARG A 208 4.61 15.19 4.39
N HIS A 209 4.49 14.89 5.69
CA HIS A 209 5.65 14.75 6.57
C HIS A 209 5.93 13.31 7.02
N PHE A 210 4.99 12.38 6.82
CA PHE A 210 5.11 10.99 7.26
C PHE A 210 4.77 9.99 6.13
N PRO A 211 5.51 10.01 5.00
CA PRO A 211 5.16 9.24 3.81
C PRO A 211 5.09 7.73 4.04
N PHE A 212 5.93 7.18 4.93
CA PHE A 212 5.89 5.75 5.28
C PHE A 212 4.60 5.36 6.02
N LEU A 213 4.14 6.19 6.96
CA LEU A 213 2.87 5.95 7.66
C LEU A 213 1.69 6.12 6.71
N TRP A 214 1.76 7.10 5.80
CA TRP A 214 0.75 7.30 4.78
C TRP A 214 0.66 6.13 3.79
N GLN A 215 1.80 5.58 3.35
CA GLN A 215 1.83 4.38 2.49
C GLN A 215 1.16 3.19 3.18
N LYS A 216 1.44 2.97 4.47
CA LYS A 216 0.78 1.93 5.27
C LYS A 216 -0.72 2.16 5.40
N LEU A 217 -1.14 3.41 5.59
CA LEU A 217 -2.55 3.80 5.60
C LEU A 217 -3.23 3.44 4.26
N ARG A 218 -2.58 3.74 3.14
CA ARG A 218 -3.07 3.44 1.78
C ARG A 218 -3.22 1.95 1.53
N GLU A 219 -2.24 1.16 1.95
CA GLU A 219 -2.28 -0.30 1.83
C GLU A 219 -3.47 -0.88 2.61
N TRP A 220 -3.62 -0.49 3.88
CA TRP A 220 -4.71 -0.96 4.73
C TRP A 220 -6.09 -0.56 4.21
N ASP A 221 -6.23 0.64 3.65
CA ASP A 221 -7.48 1.08 3.05
C ASP A 221 -7.86 0.29 1.80
N GLY A 222 -6.87 -0.13 1.00
CA GLY A 222 -7.09 -0.99 -0.17
C GLY A 222 -7.45 -2.44 0.16
N ARG A 223 -7.11 -2.91 1.37
CA ARG A 223 -7.35 -4.31 1.82
C ARG A 223 -8.64 -4.48 2.62
N THR A 224 -9.41 -3.41 2.85
CA THR A 224 -10.62 -3.47 3.68
C THR A 224 -11.89 -3.12 2.91
N TRP A 225 -13.03 -3.59 3.43
CA TRP A 225 -14.33 -3.53 2.75
C TRP A 225 -15.03 -2.16 2.83
N ARG A 226 -14.43 -1.17 3.49
CA ARG A 226 -14.99 0.19 3.59
C ARG A 226 -13.92 1.25 3.46
N LYS A 227 -14.28 2.40 2.92
CA LYS A 227 -13.40 3.57 2.86
C LYS A 227 -12.90 4.00 4.25
N PHE A 228 -11.68 4.52 4.27
CA PHE A 228 -11.01 5.15 5.41
C PHE A 228 -11.95 6.08 6.15
N ARG A 229 -12.50 7.06 5.44
CA ARG A 229 -13.52 7.96 5.96
C ARG A 229 -14.85 7.73 5.27
N LYS A 230 -15.90 8.37 5.80
CA LYS A 230 -17.24 8.34 5.18
C LYS A 230 -17.20 9.00 3.80
N ASP A 231 -16.43 10.07 3.68
CA ASP A 231 -16.35 10.94 2.51
C ASP A 231 -15.25 10.51 1.53
N TYR A 232 -14.13 9.98 2.02
CA TYR A 232 -12.96 9.67 1.19
C TYR A 232 -12.24 8.37 1.58
N SER A 233 -11.76 7.63 0.58
CA SER A 233 -10.66 6.67 0.70
C SER A 233 -9.32 7.42 0.86
N VAL A 234 -8.25 6.71 1.19
CA VAL A 234 -6.90 7.30 1.31
C VAL A 234 -6.42 7.81 -0.05
N ARG A 235 -6.64 7.06 -1.13
CA ARG A 235 -6.31 7.49 -2.50
C ARG A 235 -7.08 8.75 -2.90
N GLU A 236 -8.37 8.82 -2.57
CA GLU A 236 -9.17 10.04 -2.82
C GLU A 236 -8.66 11.25 -2.03
N LEU A 237 -8.09 11.04 -0.84
CA LEU A 237 -7.46 12.10 -0.05
C LEU A 237 -6.13 12.56 -0.66
N GLU A 238 -5.29 11.66 -1.19
CA GLU A 238 -4.04 12.02 -1.88
C GLU A 238 -4.31 13.02 -3.00
N ILE A 239 -5.22 12.65 -3.93
CA ILE A 239 -5.64 13.50 -5.05
C ILE A 239 -6.18 14.82 -4.55
N ARG A 240 -6.99 14.78 -3.48
CA ARG A 240 -7.55 15.99 -2.91
C ARG A 240 -6.45 16.92 -2.44
N PHE A 241 -5.45 16.41 -1.73
CA PHE A 241 -4.38 17.21 -1.16
C PHE A 241 -3.48 17.79 -2.24
N ASP A 242 -3.14 17.01 -3.26
CA ASP A 242 -2.39 17.49 -4.42
C ASP A 242 -3.18 18.54 -5.22
N PHE A 243 -4.48 18.31 -5.43
CA PHE A 243 -5.34 19.27 -6.11
C PHE A 243 -5.54 20.56 -5.30
N GLU A 244 -5.61 20.47 -3.96
CA GLU A 244 -5.62 21.65 -3.10
C GLU A 244 -4.32 22.47 -3.25
N ASP A 245 -3.17 21.82 -3.39
CA ASP A 245 -1.88 22.50 -3.56
C ASP A 245 -1.75 23.13 -4.96
N GLU A 246 -2.12 22.42 -6.03
CA GLU A 246 -2.21 22.99 -7.39
C GLU A 246 -3.11 24.24 -7.41
N CYS A 247 -4.23 24.21 -6.68
CA CYS A 247 -5.13 25.35 -6.58
C CYS A 247 -4.46 26.52 -5.84
N ARG A 248 -3.77 26.26 -4.72
CA ARG A 248 -3.06 27.30 -3.95
C ARG A 248 -1.97 27.96 -4.79
N GLU A 249 -1.18 27.18 -5.51
CA GLU A 249 -0.12 27.68 -6.41
C GLU A 249 -0.70 28.58 -7.51
N LYS A 250 -1.88 28.25 -8.04
CA LYS A 250 -2.58 29.03 -9.07
C LYS A 250 -3.41 30.19 -8.50
N GLY A 251 -3.39 30.45 -7.19
CA GLY A 251 -4.23 31.46 -6.54
C GLY A 251 -5.73 31.16 -6.61
N MET A 252 -6.10 29.90 -6.85
CA MET A 252 -7.49 29.43 -6.96
C MET A 252 -8.05 29.02 -5.59
N PRO A 253 -9.38 29.17 -5.38
CA PRO A 253 -10.00 28.79 -4.13
C PRO A 253 -10.05 27.26 -3.94
N VAL A 254 -9.65 26.79 -2.75
CA VAL A 254 -9.70 25.37 -2.34
C VAL A 254 -11.04 24.95 -1.70
N LYS A 255 -12.08 25.77 -1.88
CA LYS A 255 -13.42 25.57 -1.33
C LYS A 255 -14.46 26.08 -2.33
N GLY A 256 -15.72 25.66 -2.13
CA GLY A 256 -16.87 26.12 -2.92
C GLY A 256 -17.19 25.22 -4.12
N LYS A 257 -18.30 25.55 -4.81
CA LYS A 257 -18.89 24.68 -5.85
C LYS A 257 -17.92 24.38 -7.00
N ALA A 258 -17.20 25.39 -7.47
CA ALA A 258 -16.24 25.26 -8.57
C ALA A 258 -15.08 24.32 -8.21
N PHE A 259 -14.52 24.45 -6.99
CA PHE A 259 -13.50 23.53 -6.49
C PHE A 259 -14.01 22.09 -6.49
N PHE A 260 -15.15 21.83 -5.85
CA PHE A 260 -15.70 20.47 -5.77
C PHE A 260 -16.19 19.92 -7.12
N PHE A 261 -16.53 20.76 -8.08
CA PHE A 261 -16.82 20.33 -9.46
C PHE A 261 -15.55 19.81 -10.14
N ASN A 262 -14.47 20.61 -10.14
CA ASN A 262 -13.20 20.21 -10.75
C ASN A 262 -12.53 19.05 -10.02
N PHE A 263 -12.61 19.03 -8.69
CA PHE A 263 -12.12 17.93 -7.88
C PHE A 263 -12.87 16.62 -8.21
N ARG A 264 -14.20 16.66 -8.34
CA ARG A 264 -14.97 15.48 -8.79
C ARG A 264 -14.57 15.03 -10.19
N LYS A 265 -14.38 15.96 -11.13
CA LYS A 265 -13.87 15.63 -12.46
C LYS A 265 -12.48 14.96 -12.41
N ARG A 266 -11.61 15.36 -11.48
CA ARG A 266 -10.30 14.73 -11.26
C ARG A 266 -10.45 13.32 -10.64
N LEU A 267 -11.38 13.14 -9.71
CA LEU A 267 -11.70 11.81 -9.16
C LEU A 267 -12.30 10.88 -10.20
N GLU A 268 -13.24 11.36 -11.02
CA GLU A 268 -13.86 10.63 -12.13
C GLU A 268 -12.83 10.27 -13.19
N GLY A 269 -11.91 11.18 -13.50
CA GLY A 269 -10.73 10.92 -14.33
C GLY A 269 -9.75 9.89 -13.73
N MET A 270 -9.95 9.46 -12.48
CA MET A 270 -9.20 8.39 -11.83
C MET A 270 -9.99 7.07 -11.72
N ASP A 271 -11.33 7.13 -11.73
CA ASP A 271 -12.20 5.96 -11.93
C ASP A 271 -12.15 5.46 -13.40
N MET A 272 -11.30 6.10 -14.20
CA MET A 272 -10.76 5.71 -15.51
C MET A 272 -9.55 4.77 -15.41
N ASP A 273 -9.28 4.19 -14.23
CA ASP A 273 -8.47 2.97 -14.13
C ASP A 273 -9.26 1.86 -14.82
N ASN A 274 -8.93 1.60 -16.09
CA ASN A 274 -9.21 0.40 -16.89
C ASN A 274 -9.99 -0.68 -16.12
N ARG A 275 -11.31 -0.51 -15.99
CA ARG A 275 -12.14 -1.49 -15.29
C ARG A 275 -12.18 -2.75 -16.12
N MET A 276 -11.40 -3.73 -15.71
CA MET A 276 -11.48 -5.08 -16.25
C MET A 276 -12.82 -5.67 -15.81
N GLN A 277 -13.66 -6.00 -16.77
CA GLN A 277 -14.98 -6.59 -16.55
C GLN A 277 -15.22 -7.72 -17.56
N MET A 278 -15.97 -8.75 -17.16
CA MET A 278 -16.46 -9.76 -18.09
C MET A 278 -17.65 -9.20 -18.86
N VAL A 279 -17.62 -9.28 -20.18
CA VAL A 279 -18.69 -8.77 -21.05
C VAL A 279 -19.16 -9.88 -21.98
N GLY A 280 -20.48 -10.06 -22.04
CA GLY A 280 -21.11 -10.97 -22.99
C GLY A 280 -20.75 -10.60 -24.43
N ILE A 281 -20.31 -11.60 -25.21
CA ILE A 281 -19.85 -11.38 -26.59
C ILE A 281 -20.95 -10.74 -27.44
N GLU A 282 -22.22 -11.05 -27.16
CA GLU A 282 -23.40 -10.51 -27.84
C GLU A 282 -23.58 -8.99 -27.69
N LYS A 283 -22.96 -8.39 -26.67
CA LYS A 283 -23.01 -6.94 -26.43
C LYS A 283 -21.92 -6.18 -27.17
N LEU A 284 -20.87 -6.86 -27.61
CA LEU A 284 -19.72 -6.23 -28.24
C LEU A 284 -20.04 -5.79 -29.67
N VAL A 285 -19.83 -4.50 -29.96
CA VAL A 285 -20.11 -3.91 -31.26
C VAL A 285 -18.81 -3.81 -32.07
N PRO A 286 -18.67 -4.53 -33.19
CA PRO A 286 -17.48 -4.44 -34.04
C PRO A 286 -17.30 -3.02 -34.61
N TYR A 287 -16.06 -2.56 -34.71
CA TYR A 287 -15.76 -1.26 -35.30
C TYR A 287 -15.91 -1.31 -36.82
N VAL A 288 -16.85 -0.53 -37.35
CA VAL A 288 -17.30 -0.57 -38.76
C VAL A 288 -16.20 -0.22 -39.77
N ASN A 289 -15.18 0.54 -39.35
CA ASN A 289 -14.05 0.98 -40.18
C ASN A 289 -12.72 0.33 -39.75
N ASN A 290 -12.75 -0.88 -39.20
CA ASN A 290 -11.50 -1.56 -38.86
C ASN A 290 -10.71 -1.91 -40.13
N ALA A 291 -9.56 -1.28 -40.32
CA ALA A 291 -8.70 -1.48 -41.48
C ALA A 291 -8.00 -2.85 -41.48
N ARG A 292 -8.00 -3.57 -40.35
CA ARG A 292 -7.33 -4.86 -40.20
C ARG A 292 -8.31 -6.01 -40.46
N THR A 293 -8.08 -6.74 -41.55
CA THR A 293 -8.81 -7.99 -41.85
C THR A 293 -8.08 -9.17 -41.22
N HIS A 294 -8.81 -10.05 -40.53
CA HIS A 294 -8.25 -11.28 -39.98
C HIS A 294 -8.52 -12.46 -40.92
N SER A 295 -7.45 -13.11 -41.39
CA SER A 295 -7.58 -14.32 -42.21
C SER A 295 -8.02 -15.50 -41.36
N ALA A 296 -8.65 -16.51 -41.97
CA ALA A 296 -9.08 -17.72 -41.26
C ALA A 296 -7.91 -18.41 -40.53
N ALA A 297 -6.72 -18.43 -41.13
CA ALA A 297 -5.51 -18.97 -40.51
C ALA A 297 -5.08 -18.19 -39.25
N GLN A 298 -5.22 -16.85 -39.25
CA GLN A 298 -4.91 -16.03 -38.08
C GLN A 298 -5.91 -16.28 -36.95
N ILE A 299 -7.20 -16.43 -37.28
CA ILE A 299 -8.23 -16.77 -36.28
C ILE A 299 -7.97 -18.15 -35.67
N SER A 300 -7.60 -19.16 -36.47
CA SER A 300 -7.25 -20.49 -35.95
C SER A 300 -6.06 -20.45 -34.97
N LYS A 301 -5.04 -19.63 -35.24
CA LYS A 301 -3.91 -19.43 -34.29
C LYS A 301 -4.39 -18.79 -32.98
N LEU A 302 -5.23 -17.75 -33.05
CA LEU A 302 -5.80 -17.11 -31.85
C LEU A 302 -6.68 -18.07 -31.05
N ARG A 303 -7.43 -18.95 -31.70
CA ARG A 303 -8.23 -20.00 -31.04
C ARG A 303 -7.36 -20.99 -30.29
N ALA A 304 -6.29 -21.48 -30.93
CA ALA A 304 -5.34 -22.38 -30.28
C ALA A 304 -4.68 -21.73 -29.06
N SER A 305 -4.25 -20.47 -29.19
CA SER A 305 -3.71 -19.68 -28.09
C SER A 305 -4.71 -19.51 -26.93
N ILE A 306 -5.98 -19.22 -27.21
CA ILE A 306 -7.02 -19.10 -26.18
C ILE A 306 -7.28 -20.44 -25.47
N ARG A 307 -7.21 -21.57 -26.17
CA ARG A 307 -7.37 -22.90 -25.56
C ARG A 307 -6.21 -23.25 -24.63
N GLU A 308 -4.99 -22.95 -25.05
CA GLU A 308 -3.79 -23.32 -24.31
C GLU A 308 -3.55 -22.40 -23.11
N PHE A 309 -3.61 -21.09 -23.33
CA PHE A 309 -3.20 -20.09 -22.34
C PHE A 309 -4.37 -19.38 -21.66
N GLY A 310 -5.60 -19.60 -22.14
CA GLY A 310 -6.76 -18.80 -21.75
C GLY A 310 -6.77 -17.42 -22.40
N PHE A 311 -7.76 -16.61 -22.03
CA PHE A 311 -7.94 -15.27 -22.58
C PHE A 311 -7.10 -14.23 -21.80
N ILE A 312 -5.77 -14.28 -21.95
CA ILE A 312 -4.81 -13.45 -21.19
C ILE A 312 -4.91 -11.96 -21.54
N ASN A 313 -4.96 -11.65 -22.83
CA ASN A 313 -5.04 -10.26 -23.30
C ASN A 313 -6.52 -9.84 -23.39
N PRO A 314 -6.99 -8.84 -22.62
CA PRO A 314 -8.38 -8.41 -22.64
C PRO A 314 -8.73 -7.55 -23.86
N VAL A 315 -10.02 -7.50 -24.22
CA VAL A 315 -10.55 -6.68 -25.31
C VAL A 315 -10.72 -5.23 -24.84
N ILE A 316 -10.32 -4.25 -25.63
CA ILE A 316 -10.49 -2.85 -25.27
C ILE A 316 -11.80 -2.35 -25.88
N ILE A 317 -12.69 -1.81 -25.05
CA ILE A 317 -14.03 -1.35 -25.45
C ILE A 317 -14.31 0.08 -24.99
N ASP A 318 -15.21 0.77 -25.67
CA ASP A 318 -15.75 2.06 -25.21
C ASP A 318 -17.06 1.93 -24.39
N GLY A 319 -17.61 3.07 -23.96
CA GLY A 319 -18.85 3.15 -23.18
C GLY A 319 -20.10 2.56 -23.84
N ASP A 320 -20.10 2.42 -25.17
CA ASP A 320 -21.19 1.87 -25.97
C ASP A 320 -20.92 0.40 -26.37
N TYR A 321 -19.94 -0.25 -25.73
CA TYR A 321 -19.44 -1.59 -26.05
C TYR A 321 -18.82 -1.71 -27.46
N GLY A 322 -18.44 -0.61 -28.07
CA GLY A 322 -17.67 -0.57 -29.31
C GLY A 322 -16.26 -1.13 -29.09
N ILE A 323 -15.87 -2.13 -29.86
CA ILE A 323 -14.53 -2.72 -29.78
C ILE A 323 -13.52 -1.73 -30.36
N ILE A 324 -12.65 -1.21 -29.51
CA ILE A 324 -11.50 -0.38 -29.88
C ILE A 324 -10.34 -1.28 -30.34
N ALA A 325 -10.00 -2.33 -29.59
CA ALA A 325 -8.93 -3.25 -29.94
C ALA A 325 -9.23 -4.69 -29.51
N GLY A 326 -8.77 -5.66 -30.31
CA GLY A 326 -8.95 -7.08 -30.04
C GLY A 326 -10.04 -7.78 -30.85
N HIS A 327 -10.46 -7.23 -32.00
CA HIS A 327 -11.50 -7.83 -32.86
C HIS A 327 -11.24 -9.30 -33.21
N GLY A 328 -10.00 -9.67 -33.60
CA GLY A 328 -9.66 -11.07 -33.88
C GLY A 328 -9.79 -12.01 -32.69
N ARG A 329 -9.56 -11.52 -31.46
CA ARG A 329 -9.73 -12.32 -30.22
C ARG A 329 -11.21 -12.54 -29.90
N VAL A 330 -12.07 -11.55 -30.16
CA VAL A 330 -13.53 -11.70 -30.02
C VAL A 330 -14.07 -12.73 -31.02
N VAL A 331 -13.63 -12.67 -32.28
CA VAL A 331 -14.01 -13.65 -33.31
C VAL A 331 -13.54 -15.06 -32.93
N ALA A 332 -12.29 -15.20 -32.47
CA ALA A 332 -11.75 -16.48 -32.00
C ALA A 332 -12.54 -17.02 -30.79
N ALA A 333 -12.85 -16.18 -29.80
CA ALA A 333 -13.67 -16.58 -28.65
C ALA A 333 -15.09 -16.99 -29.03
N GLN A 334 -15.69 -16.32 -30.01
CA GLN A 334 -17.00 -16.68 -30.53
C GLN A 334 -16.98 -18.05 -31.22
N GLU A 335 -15.94 -18.36 -32.00
CA GLU A 335 -15.76 -19.68 -32.63
C GLU A 335 -15.42 -20.79 -31.62
N GLU A 336 -14.84 -20.44 -30.47
CA GLU A 336 -14.63 -21.34 -29.32
C GLU A 336 -15.86 -21.50 -28.42
N GLY A 337 -16.96 -20.78 -28.70
CA GLY A 337 -18.20 -20.90 -27.93
C GLY A 337 -18.15 -20.26 -26.54
N LEU A 338 -17.25 -19.30 -26.31
CA LEU A 338 -17.23 -18.53 -25.05
C LEU A 338 -18.45 -17.61 -24.98
N ALA A 339 -19.09 -17.53 -23.80
CA ALA A 339 -20.23 -16.64 -23.58
C ALA A 339 -19.80 -15.20 -23.24
N GLU A 340 -18.68 -15.06 -22.50
CA GLU A 340 -18.16 -13.78 -22.03
C GLU A 340 -16.65 -13.71 -22.25
N VAL A 341 -16.13 -12.50 -22.46
CA VAL A 341 -14.70 -12.23 -22.59
C VAL A 341 -14.27 -11.10 -21.64
N PRO A 342 -13.02 -11.11 -21.15
CA PRO A 342 -12.52 -10.03 -20.33
C PRO A 342 -12.30 -8.77 -21.18
N CYS A 343 -12.89 -7.67 -20.75
CA CYS A 343 -12.83 -6.38 -21.42
C CYS A 343 -12.30 -5.30 -20.49
N VAL A 344 -11.55 -4.36 -21.06
CA VAL A 344 -11.15 -3.11 -20.42
C VAL A 344 -12.01 -1.99 -20.98
N LEU A 345 -12.78 -1.33 -20.11
CA LEU A 345 -13.61 -0.18 -20.47
C LEU A 345 -12.78 1.11 -20.54
N VAL A 346 -12.84 1.79 -21.67
CA VAL A 346 -12.11 3.03 -21.97
C VAL A 346 -13.09 4.09 -22.50
N ASP A 347 -13.89 4.66 -21.61
CA ASP A 347 -14.94 5.63 -21.92
C ASP A 347 -14.50 7.11 -21.87
N HIS A 348 -13.23 7.39 -21.50
CA HIS A 348 -12.66 8.76 -21.53
C HIS A 348 -12.23 9.24 -22.91
N LEU A 349 -12.02 8.34 -23.87
CA LEU A 349 -11.46 8.73 -25.16
C LEU A 349 -12.52 9.46 -25.99
N THR A 350 -12.17 10.64 -26.49
CA THR A 350 -12.95 11.30 -27.54
C THR A 350 -12.95 10.46 -28.82
N GLU A 351 -13.95 10.65 -29.69
CA GLU A 351 -14.03 9.94 -30.98
C GLU A 351 -12.75 10.05 -31.84
N ALA A 352 -12.08 11.21 -31.80
CA ALA A 352 -10.81 11.40 -32.48
C ALA A 352 -9.68 10.56 -31.85
N GLN A 353 -9.62 10.50 -30.51
CA GLN A 353 -8.63 9.70 -29.79
C GLN A 353 -8.87 8.19 -29.96
N LYS A 354 -10.13 7.73 -29.96
CA LYS A 354 -10.47 6.33 -30.28
C LYS A 354 -9.93 5.93 -31.66
N LYS A 355 -10.21 6.73 -32.68
CA LYS A 355 -9.73 6.50 -34.05
C LYS A 355 -8.20 6.50 -34.14
N ALA A 356 -7.56 7.47 -33.49
CA ALA A 356 -6.10 7.55 -33.46
C ALA A 356 -5.48 6.31 -32.78
N TYR A 357 -6.06 5.87 -31.66
CA TYR A 357 -5.60 4.68 -30.94
C TYR A 357 -5.75 3.40 -31.78
N ILE A 358 -6.90 3.21 -32.44
CA ILE A 358 -7.13 2.06 -33.35
C ILE A 358 -6.06 2.00 -34.45
N LEU A 359 -5.68 3.15 -35.01
CA LEU A 359 -4.64 3.20 -36.03
C LEU A 359 -3.25 2.95 -35.44
N ALA A 360 -2.95 3.52 -34.27
CA ALA A 360 -1.67 3.36 -33.59
C ALA A 360 -1.43 1.92 -33.14
N ASP A 361 -2.41 1.26 -32.51
CA ASP A 361 -2.33 -0.15 -32.06
C ASP A 361 -2.05 -1.10 -33.23
N ASN A 362 -2.70 -0.86 -34.37
CA ASN A 362 -2.45 -1.62 -35.59
C ASN A 362 -1.08 -1.36 -36.21
N ARG A 363 -0.56 -0.12 -36.09
CA ARG A 363 0.72 0.29 -36.65
C ARG A 363 1.91 -0.17 -35.81
N TYR A 364 1.85 0.00 -34.49
CA TYR A 364 2.92 -0.42 -33.58
C TYR A 364 3.18 -1.93 -33.62
N ALA A 365 2.12 -2.73 -33.83
CA ALA A 365 2.27 -4.17 -34.05
C ALA A 365 2.99 -4.52 -35.37
N GLN A 366 3.11 -3.60 -36.32
CA GLN A 366 3.83 -3.78 -37.60
C GLN A 366 5.24 -3.18 -37.58
N ASP A 367 5.50 -2.17 -36.74
CA ASP A 367 6.78 -1.46 -36.68
C ASP A 367 7.80 -2.10 -35.72
N ALA A 368 7.41 -3.13 -34.96
CA ALA A 368 8.31 -3.87 -34.07
C ALA A 368 9.12 -4.92 -34.84
N GLY A 369 10.45 -4.81 -34.80
CA GLY A 369 11.38 -5.85 -35.26
C GLY A 369 11.76 -6.82 -34.15
N TRP A 370 12.32 -7.96 -34.51
CA TRP A 370 12.86 -8.94 -33.57
C TRP A 370 14.38 -8.83 -33.49
N ASP A 371 14.93 -9.02 -32.30
CA ASP A 371 16.33 -9.40 -32.14
C ASP A 371 16.43 -10.90 -32.44
N GLU A 372 16.96 -11.24 -33.61
CA GLU A 372 16.96 -12.62 -34.12
C GLU A 372 17.82 -13.57 -33.29
N GLU A 373 18.84 -13.07 -32.58
CA GLU A 373 19.69 -13.89 -31.73
C GLU A 373 18.97 -14.25 -30.42
N MET A 374 18.38 -13.25 -29.76
CA MET A 374 17.60 -13.47 -28.54
C MET A 374 16.32 -14.27 -28.79
N LEU A 375 15.65 -14.02 -29.93
CA LEU A 375 14.45 -14.77 -30.32
C LEU A 375 14.76 -16.26 -30.51
N ARG A 376 15.92 -16.59 -31.10
CA ARG A 376 16.36 -17.98 -31.31
C ARG A 376 16.58 -18.70 -29.99
N ILE A 377 17.29 -18.08 -29.05
CA ILE A 377 17.59 -18.66 -27.72
C ILE A 377 16.30 -19.01 -26.99
N GLU A 378 15.29 -18.12 -27.03
CA GLU A 378 14.00 -18.38 -26.40
C GLU A 378 13.21 -19.50 -27.10
N ILE A 379 13.25 -19.57 -28.44
CA ILE A 379 12.60 -20.66 -29.18
C ILE A 379 13.30 -22.02 -28.89
N GLU A 380 14.64 -22.07 -28.82
CA GLU A 380 15.38 -23.28 -28.39
C GLU A 380 15.03 -23.67 -26.95
N GLY A 381 14.92 -22.68 -26.06
CA GLY A 381 14.50 -22.89 -24.67
C GLY A 381 13.10 -23.52 -24.58
N LEU A 382 12.15 -23.05 -25.39
CA LEU A 382 10.80 -23.63 -25.47
C LEU A 382 10.82 -25.06 -26.03
N GLN A 383 11.63 -25.34 -27.05
CA GLN A 383 11.80 -26.71 -27.58
C GLN A 383 12.41 -27.65 -26.54
N GLY A 384 13.40 -27.19 -25.77
CA GLY A 384 14.00 -27.95 -24.67
C GLY A 384 13.04 -28.26 -23.53
N MET A 385 11.96 -27.51 -23.41
CA MET A 385 10.85 -27.75 -22.46
C MET A 385 9.72 -28.62 -23.05
N ASP A 386 9.93 -29.22 -24.23
CA ASP A 386 8.92 -30.01 -24.97
C ASP A 386 7.64 -29.22 -25.28
N PHE A 387 7.78 -27.91 -25.48
CA PHE A 387 6.66 -27.00 -25.75
C PHE A 387 6.40 -26.84 -27.26
N ASP A 388 5.14 -26.82 -27.67
CA ASP A 388 4.76 -26.64 -29.09
C ASP A 388 5.01 -25.19 -29.54
N VAL A 389 6.18 -24.98 -30.17
CA VAL A 389 6.60 -23.68 -30.70
C VAL A 389 5.70 -23.13 -31.81
N SER A 390 4.82 -23.94 -32.41
CA SER A 390 3.84 -23.44 -33.38
C SER A 390 2.80 -22.49 -32.75
N LEU A 391 2.65 -22.54 -31.42
CA LEU A 391 1.74 -21.68 -30.65
C LEU A 391 2.30 -20.27 -30.39
N THR A 392 3.58 -20.03 -30.67
CA THR A 392 4.24 -18.72 -30.51
C THR A 392 3.77 -17.67 -31.53
N GLY A 393 3.09 -18.12 -32.60
CA GLY A 393 2.60 -17.26 -33.66
C GLY A 393 3.49 -17.23 -34.91
N PHE A 394 4.75 -17.65 -34.81
CA PHE A 394 5.65 -17.83 -35.95
C PHE A 394 5.20 -19.00 -36.84
N ARG A 395 5.49 -18.91 -38.14
CA ARG A 395 5.27 -20.02 -39.09
C ARG A 395 6.43 -20.99 -39.05
N GLY A 396 6.18 -22.25 -39.43
CA GLY A 396 7.22 -23.29 -39.44
C GLY A 396 8.40 -22.96 -40.37
N ASP A 397 8.13 -22.29 -41.50
CA ASP A 397 9.17 -21.77 -42.40
C ASP A 397 9.98 -20.63 -41.74
N GLU A 398 9.33 -19.70 -41.04
CA GLU A 398 10.01 -18.62 -40.32
C GLU A 398 10.92 -19.14 -39.19
N ILE A 399 10.47 -20.16 -38.46
CA ILE A 399 11.28 -20.82 -37.43
C ILE A 399 12.46 -21.54 -38.09
N THR A 400 12.24 -22.23 -39.20
CA THR A 400 13.30 -22.94 -39.94
C THR A 400 14.35 -21.95 -40.47
N ASP A 401 13.92 -20.84 -41.05
CA ASP A 401 14.81 -19.79 -41.59
C ASP A 401 15.60 -19.11 -40.47
N LEU A 402 14.98 -18.89 -39.30
CA LEU A 402 15.64 -18.37 -38.10
C LEU A 402 16.81 -19.27 -37.66
N PHE A 403 16.66 -20.59 -37.82
CA PHE A 403 17.72 -21.56 -37.50
C PHE A 403 18.72 -21.78 -38.64
N ALA A 404 18.32 -21.61 -39.90
CA ALA A 404 19.15 -21.82 -41.09
C ALA A 404 20.27 -20.77 -41.27
N LEU A 405 20.12 -19.57 -40.69
CA LEU A 405 21.12 -18.49 -40.70
C LEU A 405 22.46 -18.83 -40.00
N LYS A 406 22.67 -20.08 -39.55
CA LYS A 406 23.89 -20.55 -38.89
C LYS A 406 24.76 -21.47 -39.75
N ASP A 407 24.35 -21.82 -40.97
CA ASP A 407 25.04 -22.82 -41.80
C ASP A 407 25.92 -22.22 -42.91
N ASP A 408 26.64 -21.13 -42.59
CA ASP A 408 27.81 -20.71 -43.34
C ASP A 408 29.05 -21.33 -42.67
N GLY A 409 29.32 -22.57 -43.04
CA GLY A 409 30.41 -23.38 -42.52
C GLY A 409 31.82 -22.83 -42.81
N VAL A 410 32.72 -23.06 -41.85
CA VAL A 410 34.08 -23.47 -42.16
C VAL A 410 34.16 -24.96 -41.83
N ASP A 411 34.18 -25.78 -42.87
CA ASP A 411 34.51 -27.20 -42.79
C ASP A 411 35.95 -27.38 -42.26
N ASP A 412 36.11 -28.05 -41.11
CA ASP A 412 37.37 -28.73 -40.77
C ASP A 412 37.22 -30.24 -41.02
N PRO A 413 37.86 -30.78 -42.06
CA PRO A 413 37.69 -32.15 -42.52
C PRO A 413 38.63 -33.13 -41.79
N THR A 414 38.63 -33.16 -40.46
CA THR A 414 39.22 -34.27 -39.70
C THR A 414 38.37 -34.66 -38.50
N GLY A 415 37.48 -35.63 -38.71
CA GLY A 415 36.73 -36.25 -37.63
C GLY A 415 37.64 -36.89 -36.60
N ASN A 416 37.43 -36.56 -35.33
CA ASN A 416 37.61 -37.51 -34.24
C ASN A 416 36.69 -37.14 -33.08
N ASN A 417 35.67 -37.97 -32.85
CA ASN A 417 34.88 -37.97 -31.63
C ASN A 417 35.80 -38.27 -30.45
N LYS A 418 35.99 -37.30 -29.55
CA LYS A 418 36.38 -37.57 -28.16
C LYS A 418 35.19 -37.23 -27.28
N GLU A 419 34.50 -38.26 -26.83
CA GLU A 419 33.75 -38.19 -25.57
C GLU A 419 34.76 -37.85 -24.47
N PHE A 420 34.60 -36.69 -23.84
CA PHE A 420 35.32 -36.36 -22.61
C PHE A 420 34.48 -36.84 -21.42
N GLY A 421 35.06 -37.75 -20.64
CA GLY A 421 34.46 -38.34 -19.45
C GLY A 421 34.43 -37.39 -18.25
N GLU A 422 33.62 -37.74 -17.27
CA GLU A 422 33.21 -36.97 -16.08
C GLU A 422 34.34 -36.64 -15.05
N GLU A 423 35.61 -36.59 -15.44
CA GLU A 423 36.74 -36.37 -14.52
C GLU A 423 37.70 -35.25 -14.98
N GLU A 424 37.17 -34.08 -15.32
CA GLU A 424 37.97 -32.83 -15.41
C GLU A 424 37.17 -31.64 -14.81
N PHE A 425 36.67 -31.79 -13.59
CA PHE A 425 36.32 -30.63 -12.74
C PHE A 425 37.49 -30.39 -11.78
N GLY A 426 38.49 -29.65 -12.27
CA GLY A 426 39.54 -29.06 -11.44
C GLY A 426 39.10 -27.72 -10.88
N GLU A 427 39.42 -27.48 -9.60
CA GLU A 427 39.08 -26.29 -8.80
C GLU A 427 39.52 -24.97 -9.48
N GLU A 428 38.58 -24.23 -10.07
CA GLU A 428 38.83 -22.82 -10.45
C GLU A 428 38.43 -21.89 -9.29
N GLU A 429 39.37 -21.05 -8.84
CA GLU A 429 39.10 -19.99 -7.86
C GLU A 429 38.26 -18.88 -8.51
N PHE A 430 37.08 -18.62 -7.94
CA PHE A 430 36.18 -17.55 -8.37
C PHE A 430 36.39 -16.29 -7.50
N GLU A 431 36.53 -15.13 -8.12
CA GLU A 431 36.85 -13.87 -7.44
C GLU A 431 35.64 -13.20 -6.76
N HIS A 432 34.40 -13.52 -7.18
CA HIS A 432 33.20 -12.83 -6.69
C HIS A 432 32.04 -13.78 -6.38
N GLU A 433 31.40 -13.60 -5.21
CA GLU A 433 30.22 -14.34 -4.75
C GLU A 433 28.98 -13.42 -4.65
N CYS A 434 27.85 -13.88 -5.19
CA CYS A 434 26.57 -13.21 -5.06
C CYS A 434 26.00 -13.33 -3.63
N PRO A 435 25.81 -12.22 -2.87
CA PRO A 435 25.40 -12.28 -1.46
C PRO A 435 23.93 -12.70 -1.23
N ARG A 436 23.18 -12.99 -2.29
CA ARG A 436 21.77 -13.42 -2.20
C ARG A 436 21.59 -14.92 -2.39
N CYS A 437 22.40 -15.54 -3.25
CA CYS A 437 22.26 -16.97 -3.59
C CYS A 437 23.57 -17.76 -3.55
N GLY A 438 24.71 -17.11 -3.30
CA GLY A 438 26.01 -17.78 -3.18
C GLY A 438 26.63 -18.25 -4.50
N PHE A 439 26.14 -17.75 -5.64
CA PHE A 439 26.71 -18.10 -6.95
C PHE A 439 28.02 -17.32 -7.20
N HIS A 440 29.04 -18.02 -7.71
CA HIS A 440 30.41 -17.50 -7.86
C HIS A 440 30.76 -17.27 -9.35
N PHE A 441 31.43 -16.16 -9.70
CA PHE A 441 31.77 -15.83 -11.10
C PHE A 441 33.00 -14.89 -11.24
N ASN A 442 33.63 -14.89 -12.42
CA ASN A 442 34.77 -14.02 -12.80
C ASN A 442 34.34 -13.05 -13.92
N GLY A 443 34.62 -11.74 -13.79
CA GLY A 443 34.07 -10.71 -14.69
C GLY A 443 35.05 -10.18 -15.75
N SER A 444 34.75 -10.35 -17.04
CA SER A 444 35.22 -9.48 -18.15
C SER A 444 34.34 -9.67 -19.40
N GLY A 445 34.03 -8.69 -20.26
CA GLY A 445 34.46 -7.30 -20.40
C GLY A 445 33.52 -6.46 -21.29
N ARG A 446 33.67 -5.14 -21.20
CA ARG A 446 32.92 -4.07 -21.88
C ARG A 446 33.38 -3.89 -23.34
N ASN A 447 32.51 -3.40 -24.22
CA ASN A 447 32.96 -2.61 -25.38
C ASN A 447 32.38 -1.19 -25.32
N SER A 448 33.28 -0.21 -25.39
CA SER A 448 33.10 1.21 -25.09
C SER A 448 33.18 2.04 -26.36
N GLY A 449 32.16 2.85 -26.63
CA GLY A 449 32.25 3.99 -27.56
C GLY A 449 32.23 5.30 -26.77
N GLY A 450 33.40 5.87 -26.50
CA GLY A 450 33.59 7.15 -25.83
C GLY A 450 34.35 8.14 -26.71
N VAL A 451 33.86 9.39 -26.72
CA VAL A 451 34.38 10.54 -27.45
C VAL A 451 35.83 10.88 -27.06
N SER A 452 36.61 11.30 -28.05
CA SER A 452 38.02 11.67 -28.04
C SER A 452 38.38 12.89 -27.18
N ARG A 453 39.58 12.83 -26.58
CA ARG A 453 40.50 13.97 -26.38
C ARG A 453 41.92 13.43 -26.31
N GLU A 454 42.72 13.85 -27.28
CA GLU A 454 44.16 13.61 -27.42
C GLU A 454 44.96 14.43 -26.38
N ALA A 455 46.03 13.82 -25.87
CA ALA A 455 47.27 14.49 -25.51
C ALA A 455 48.37 13.43 -25.55
N ASP A 456 49.18 13.48 -26.61
CA ASP A 456 50.34 12.64 -26.82
C ASP A 456 51.47 12.98 -25.85
N ASP A 457 52.12 11.90 -25.44
CA ASP A 457 53.45 11.81 -24.85
C ASP A 457 54.52 12.07 -25.92
N ASP A 458 55.72 12.46 -25.50
CA ASP A 458 56.99 11.94 -26.04
C ASP A 458 58.19 12.67 -25.44
N GLY A 459 59.10 11.89 -24.84
CA GLY A 459 60.53 12.01 -25.11
C GLY A 459 61.43 12.47 -23.97
N GLU A 460 62.10 11.52 -23.33
CA GLU A 460 63.40 11.74 -22.66
C GLU A 460 64.50 12.00 -23.71
N GLU A 461 65.08 13.21 -23.71
CA GLU A 461 66.53 13.54 -23.66
C GLU A 461 66.76 15.05 -23.68
#